data_AF-A0A327W558-F1
#
_entry.id   AF-A0A327W558-F1
#
_cell.length_a   1.000
_cell.length_b   1.000
_cell.length_c   1.000
_cell.angle_alpha   90.00
_cell.angle_beta   90.00
_cell.angle_gamma   90.00
#
_symmetry.space_group_name_H-M   'P 1'
#
loop_
_entity.id
_entity.type
_entity.pdbx_description
1 polymer ?
#
loop_
_entity_poly.entity_id
_entity_poly.type
_entity_poly.pdbx_seq_one_letter_code
_entity_poly.pdbx_strand_id
1 'polypeptide(L)'
;MAEWHKVRIHFVPFGFILTFAAPNHKDMMKQLGWVLAVVMISLTACAPNNVKEEKGWEKYFSQYKVEGTFMLFNNSQGVFKVYNLDRAKERFLPASTFKIFNSLVGLTTGVIKDTGMVIPWDGVTREVPGWNQDLSMQQAFKLSAVPYYQEVARRIGKDQMQMWLDSVKYGNMKISRIDTFWLDNTLQISPDEELGFVKKLYFDQLPFSKTAMKSVRDVMVMEKTPKYELSYKTGWGVVGKKNIAWVVGYIEENRHPSFFVLNFETEDPKLDLIKARMDILRNILTDAGYFKGEM
;
A
#
# COMPACT_ATOMS: atom_id res chain seq x y z
N MET A 1 56.84 26.79 -47.82
CA MET A 1 57.95 25.83 -47.90
C MET A 1 57.38 24.43 -47.97
N ALA A 2 57.93 23.61 -48.86
CA ALA A 2 57.74 22.17 -49.06
C ALA A 2 56.46 21.68 -49.79
N GLU A 3 56.69 21.27 -51.04
CA GLU A 3 55.89 20.40 -51.91
C GLU A 3 55.96 18.89 -51.53
N TRP A 4 55.22 18.07 -52.30
CA TRP A 4 55.42 16.63 -52.63
C TRP A 4 54.84 15.58 -51.64
N HIS A 5 54.14 14.49 -51.99
CA HIS A 5 53.98 13.70 -53.23
C HIS A 5 52.64 12.90 -53.22
N LYS A 6 52.09 12.68 -54.44
CA LYS A 6 51.29 11.56 -55.03
C LYS A 6 50.72 10.46 -54.11
N VAL A 7 49.53 9.90 -54.35
CA VAL A 7 49.24 8.92 -55.43
C VAL A 7 47.74 8.90 -55.80
N ARG A 8 47.46 8.87 -57.11
CA ARG A 8 46.21 8.36 -57.71
C ARG A 8 46.50 6.96 -58.24
N ILE A 9 45.61 5.99 -58.01
CA ILE A 9 45.24 4.96 -59.01
C ILE A 9 43.74 4.62 -58.82
N HIS A 10 42.96 4.74 -59.90
CA HIS A 10 41.58 4.29 -60.04
C HIS A 10 41.54 2.81 -60.47
N PHE A 11 40.49 2.07 -60.10
CA PHE A 11 39.66 1.27 -61.02
C PHE A 11 38.34 0.86 -60.32
N VAL A 12 37.22 1.06 -61.02
CA VAL A 12 35.81 0.87 -60.60
C VAL A 12 35.35 -0.56 -61.01
N PRO A 13 34.42 -1.21 -60.28
CA PRO A 13 33.08 -1.34 -60.85
C PRO A 13 31.91 -1.29 -59.83
N PHE A 14 30.83 -0.65 -60.27
CA PHE A 14 29.43 -0.96 -59.98
C PHE A 14 28.97 -1.08 -58.51
N GLY A 15 28.34 0.00 -58.04
CA GLY A 15 27.36 -0.03 -56.96
C GLY A 15 26.23 0.94 -57.29
N PHE A 16 25.01 0.44 -57.41
CA PHE A 16 23.79 1.21 -57.65
C PHE A 16 23.69 2.43 -56.72
N ILE A 17 23.70 3.64 -57.27
CA ILE A 17 23.27 4.83 -56.55
C ILE A 17 21.75 4.87 -56.62
N LEU A 18 21.10 4.47 -55.52
CA LEU A 18 19.70 4.81 -55.26
C LEU A 18 19.63 6.31 -54.95
N THR A 19 19.41 7.13 -55.98
CA THR A 19 18.94 8.50 -55.78
C THR A 19 17.52 8.44 -55.24
N PHE A 20 17.38 8.60 -53.92
CA PHE A 20 16.09 8.97 -53.34
C PHE A 20 15.81 10.43 -53.69
N ALA A 21 14.78 10.67 -54.49
CA ALA A 21 14.22 12.00 -54.64
C ALA A 21 13.79 12.49 -53.25
N ALA A 22 14.20 13.71 -52.87
CA ALA A 22 13.74 14.34 -51.65
C ALA A 22 12.20 14.43 -51.70
N PRO A 23 11.48 13.91 -50.69
CA PRO A 23 10.03 13.92 -50.71
C PRO A 23 9.53 15.36 -50.75
N ASN A 24 8.51 15.60 -51.57
CA ASN A 24 7.92 16.92 -51.71
C ASN A 24 7.32 17.36 -50.36
N HIS A 25 7.30 18.67 -50.05
CA HIS A 25 6.93 19.18 -48.71
C HIS A 25 5.57 18.66 -48.19
N LYS A 26 4.64 18.33 -49.10
CA LYS A 26 3.34 17.71 -48.77
C LYS A 26 3.45 16.24 -48.32
N ASP A 27 4.40 15.48 -48.86
CA ASP A 27 4.62 14.07 -48.50
C ASP A 27 5.37 13.95 -47.17
N MET A 28 6.28 14.88 -46.88
CA MET A 28 6.96 14.98 -45.59
C MET A 28 5.98 15.32 -44.45
N MET A 29 5.03 16.24 -44.67
CA MET A 29 3.99 16.54 -43.68
C MET A 29 3.00 15.37 -43.47
N LYS A 30 2.69 14.60 -44.52
CA LYS A 30 1.90 13.37 -44.39
C LYS A 30 2.65 12.29 -43.60
N GLN A 31 3.93 12.05 -43.90
CA GLN A 31 4.75 11.08 -43.17
C GLN A 31 4.94 11.48 -41.71
N LEU A 32 5.15 12.77 -41.41
CA LEU A 32 5.22 13.26 -40.03
C LEU A 32 3.87 13.12 -39.30
N GLY A 33 2.75 13.34 -40.01
CA GLY A 33 1.40 13.09 -39.49
C GLY A 33 1.14 11.62 -39.18
N TRP A 34 1.60 10.69 -40.03
CA TRP A 34 1.51 9.25 -39.79
C TRP A 34 2.39 8.79 -38.62
N VAL A 35 3.60 9.33 -38.48
CA VAL A 35 4.48 9.05 -37.33
C VAL A 35 3.87 9.57 -36.03
N LEU A 36 3.31 10.78 -36.02
CA LEU A 36 2.59 11.34 -34.86
C LEU A 36 1.32 10.55 -34.53
N ALA A 37 0.58 10.06 -35.54
CA ALA A 37 -0.59 9.21 -35.33
C ALA A 37 -0.22 7.83 -34.76
N VAL A 38 0.88 7.22 -35.21
CA VAL A 38 1.38 5.94 -34.66
C VAL A 38 1.93 6.11 -33.24
N VAL A 39 2.57 7.24 -32.92
CA VAL A 39 3.01 7.57 -31.55
C VAL A 39 1.81 7.84 -30.62
N MET A 40 0.75 8.48 -31.11
CA MET A 40 -0.50 8.65 -30.34
C MET A 40 -1.26 7.33 -30.12
N ILE A 41 -1.24 6.42 -31.09
CA ILE A 41 -1.87 5.08 -30.98
C ILE A 41 -1.05 4.12 -30.09
N SER A 42 0.26 4.34 -29.95
CA SER A 42 1.11 3.55 -29.03
C SER A 42 1.11 4.06 -27.58
N LEU A 43 0.57 5.26 -27.32
CA LEU A 43 0.32 5.76 -25.96
C LEU A 43 -1.02 5.29 -25.36
N THR A 44 -1.89 4.66 -26.16
CA THR A 44 -3.01 3.86 -25.65
C THR A 44 -2.55 2.43 -25.33
N ALA A 45 -1.50 2.30 -24.52
CA ALA A 45 -1.34 1.08 -23.73
C ALA A 45 -2.46 1.12 -22.67
N CYS A 46 -3.63 0.60 -23.03
CA CYS A 46 -4.64 0.25 -22.04
C CYS A 46 -3.95 -0.68 -21.03
N ALA A 47 -3.61 -0.16 -19.85
CA ALA A 47 -3.36 -1.01 -18.72
C ALA A 47 -4.62 -1.88 -18.59
N PRO A 48 -4.54 -3.20 -18.75
CA PRO A 48 -5.72 -4.04 -18.57
C PRO A 48 -6.23 -3.75 -17.17
N ASN A 49 -7.50 -3.36 -17.07
CA ASN A 49 -8.19 -3.20 -15.80
C ASN A 49 -8.34 -4.61 -15.21
N ASN A 50 -7.26 -5.16 -14.64
CA ASN A 50 -7.14 -6.57 -14.24
C ASN A 50 -7.83 -6.85 -12.89
N VAL A 51 -8.77 -5.99 -12.53
CA VAL A 51 -9.62 -6.11 -11.35
C VAL A 51 -10.75 -7.07 -11.71
N LYS A 52 -10.76 -8.23 -11.04
CA LYS A 52 -11.82 -9.22 -11.12
C LYS A 52 -12.68 -9.10 -9.88
N GLU A 53 -13.97 -8.83 -10.08
CA GLU A 53 -14.91 -8.86 -8.98
C GLU A 53 -15.18 -10.32 -8.56
N GLU A 54 -14.88 -10.67 -7.31
CA GLU A 54 -15.00 -12.01 -6.75
C GLU A 54 -16.22 -12.09 -5.83
N LYS A 55 -17.41 -12.14 -6.45
CA LYS A 55 -18.71 -12.16 -5.74
C LYS A 55 -18.85 -13.35 -4.79
N GLY A 56 -18.16 -14.46 -5.06
CA GLY A 56 -18.18 -15.66 -4.22
C GLY A 56 -17.67 -15.45 -2.79
N TRP A 57 -16.94 -14.36 -2.52
CA TRP A 57 -16.49 -14.04 -1.16
C TRP A 57 -17.58 -13.45 -0.25
N GLU A 58 -18.75 -13.09 -0.79
CA GLU A 58 -19.92 -12.64 -0.02
C GLU A 58 -20.29 -13.61 1.11
N LYS A 59 -20.14 -14.92 0.88
CA LYS A 59 -20.43 -15.98 1.85
C LYS A 59 -19.68 -15.78 3.19
N TYR A 60 -18.46 -15.24 3.15
CA TYR A 60 -17.63 -15.01 4.33
C TYR A 60 -18.07 -13.80 5.15
N PHE A 61 -18.71 -12.81 4.53
CA PHE A 61 -19.29 -11.66 5.22
C PHE A 61 -20.69 -11.99 5.74
N SER A 62 -21.49 -12.67 4.93
CA SER A 62 -22.87 -13.07 5.26
C SER A 62 -22.96 -13.99 6.48
N GLN A 63 -21.98 -14.88 6.69
CA GLN A 63 -21.94 -15.73 7.90
C GLN A 63 -21.89 -14.92 9.20
N TYR A 64 -21.33 -13.70 9.15
CA TYR A 64 -21.21 -12.78 10.27
C TYR A 64 -22.23 -11.64 10.22
N LYS A 65 -23.10 -11.61 9.20
CA LYS A 65 -24.10 -10.55 8.97
C LYS A 65 -23.48 -9.15 8.94
N VAL A 66 -22.30 -9.04 8.32
CA VAL A 66 -21.55 -7.78 8.19
C VAL A 66 -21.55 -7.30 6.74
N GLU A 67 -21.45 -6.00 6.53
CA GLU A 67 -21.23 -5.41 5.21
C GLU A 67 -19.75 -5.03 5.05
N GLY A 68 -19.13 -5.45 3.96
CA GLY A 68 -17.68 -5.26 3.81
C GLY A 68 -17.16 -5.41 2.40
N THR A 69 -15.85 -5.27 2.30
CA THR A 69 -15.04 -5.42 1.09
C THR A 69 -13.77 -6.17 1.42
N PHE A 70 -13.28 -6.92 0.44
CA PHE A 70 -11.96 -7.53 0.50
C PHE A 70 -11.23 -7.30 -0.82
N MET A 71 -9.99 -6.87 -0.73
CA MET A 71 -9.10 -6.66 -1.87
C MET A 71 -7.91 -7.59 -1.75
N LEU A 72 -7.52 -8.26 -2.83
CA LEU A 72 -6.36 -9.15 -2.89
C LEU A 72 -5.61 -8.95 -4.20
N PHE A 73 -4.39 -8.43 -4.11
CA PHE A 73 -3.50 -8.26 -5.25
C PHE A 73 -2.33 -9.23 -5.16
N ASN A 74 -2.32 -10.25 -6.03
CA ASN A 74 -1.18 -11.14 -6.21
C ASN A 74 -0.14 -10.46 -7.10
N ASN A 75 1.05 -10.19 -6.56
CA ASN A 75 2.08 -9.45 -7.28
C ASN A 75 2.81 -10.26 -8.34
N SER A 76 2.98 -11.58 -8.17
CA SER A 76 3.69 -12.42 -9.16
C SER A 76 2.86 -12.63 -10.42
N GLN A 77 1.55 -12.86 -10.26
CA GLN A 77 0.63 -13.09 -11.37
C GLN A 77 -0.02 -11.82 -11.90
N GLY A 78 0.09 -10.70 -11.17
CA GLY A 78 -0.58 -9.44 -11.49
C GLY A 78 -2.11 -9.52 -11.37
N VAL A 79 -2.65 -10.56 -10.73
CA VAL A 79 -4.08 -10.80 -10.58
C VAL A 79 -4.62 -9.98 -9.41
N PHE A 80 -5.66 -9.20 -9.68
CA PHE A 80 -6.34 -8.40 -8.67
C PHE A 80 -7.78 -8.90 -8.50
N LYS A 81 -8.11 -9.43 -7.33
CA LYS A 81 -9.48 -9.83 -6.98
C LYS A 81 -10.06 -8.88 -5.93
N VAL A 82 -11.31 -8.48 -6.10
CA VAL A 82 -12.01 -7.58 -5.17
C VAL A 82 -13.43 -8.06 -4.93
N TYR A 83 -13.88 -8.08 -3.69
CA TYR A 83 -15.29 -8.19 -3.32
C TYR A 83 -15.82 -6.81 -2.90
N ASN A 84 -16.99 -6.41 -3.41
CA ASN A 84 -17.62 -5.10 -3.17
C ASN A 84 -16.70 -3.92 -3.57
N LEU A 85 -16.59 -3.69 -4.88
CA LEU A 85 -15.71 -2.68 -5.45
C LEU A 85 -16.13 -1.23 -5.11
N ASP A 86 -17.42 -1.00 -4.89
CA ASP A 86 -17.93 0.32 -4.54
C ASP A 86 -17.45 0.71 -3.14
N ARG A 87 -17.61 -0.17 -2.15
CA ARG A 87 -17.08 0.04 -0.80
C ARG A 87 -15.55 0.14 -0.78
N ALA A 88 -14.84 -0.56 -1.66
CA ALA A 88 -13.37 -0.47 -1.75
C ALA A 88 -12.86 0.97 -2.02
N LYS A 89 -13.70 1.84 -2.58
CA LYS A 89 -13.39 3.25 -2.89
C LYS A 89 -13.89 4.22 -1.83
N GLU A 90 -14.76 3.77 -0.93
CA GLU A 90 -15.28 4.59 0.16
C GLU A 90 -14.22 4.78 1.24
N ARG A 91 -14.14 6.00 1.81
CA ARG A 91 -13.18 6.33 2.85
C ARG A 91 -13.79 6.14 4.23
N PHE A 92 -13.04 5.48 5.12
CA PHE A 92 -13.38 5.31 6.53
C PHE A 92 -12.22 5.75 7.42
N LEU A 93 -12.46 5.95 8.71
CA LEU A 93 -11.38 6.18 9.66
C LEU A 93 -10.40 4.99 9.68
N PRO A 94 -9.07 5.20 9.59
CA PRO A 94 -8.09 4.11 9.60
C PRO A 94 -7.99 3.42 10.97
N ALA A 95 -8.32 4.13 12.05
CA ALA A 95 -8.12 3.66 13.41
C ALA A 95 -6.68 3.15 13.59
N SER A 96 -6.51 1.93 14.10
CA SER A 96 -5.17 1.41 14.41
C SER A 96 -4.35 0.94 13.20
N THR A 97 -4.87 0.93 11.97
CA THR A 97 -4.03 0.72 10.76
C THR A 97 -3.07 1.90 10.55
N PHE A 98 -3.47 3.09 10.99
CA PHE A 98 -2.64 4.30 10.95
C PHE A 98 -1.30 4.15 11.70
N LYS A 99 -1.17 3.17 12.60
CA LYS A 99 0.11 2.86 13.27
C LYS A 99 1.22 2.53 12.28
N ILE A 100 0.91 1.98 11.10
CA ILE A 100 1.90 1.76 10.03
C ILE A 100 2.52 3.10 9.60
N PHE A 101 1.68 4.08 9.27
CA PHE A 101 2.11 5.42 8.87
C PHE A 101 2.81 6.17 10.01
N ASN A 102 2.23 6.13 11.21
CA ASN A 102 2.78 6.81 12.38
C ASN A 102 4.16 6.27 12.77
N SER A 103 4.41 4.95 12.65
CA SER A 103 5.74 4.37 12.82
C SER A 103 6.74 4.86 11.77
N LEU A 104 6.34 4.96 10.48
CA LEU A 104 7.22 5.47 9.42
C LEU A 104 7.66 6.91 9.70
N VAL A 105 6.71 7.78 10.09
CA VAL A 105 7.00 9.17 10.44
C VAL A 105 7.86 9.24 11.69
N GLY A 106 7.52 8.50 12.75
CA GLY A 106 8.27 8.49 14.00
C GLY A 106 9.74 8.06 13.80
N LEU A 107 9.97 7.00 13.03
CA LEU A 107 11.33 6.53 12.70
C LEU A 107 12.08 7.53 11.81
N THR A 108 11.41 8.12 10.82
CA THR A 108 12.05 9.04 9.87
C THR A 108 12.41 10.38 10.52
N THR A 109 11.61 10.84 11.46
CA THR A 109 11.85 12.08 12.22
C THR A 109 12.79 11.89 13.41
N GLY A 110 13.17 10.65 13.72
CA GLY A 110 13.98 10.31 14.89
C GLY A 110 13.25 10.36 16.23
N VAL A 111 11.93 10.67 16.23
CA VAL A 111 11.07 10.59 17.41
C VAL A 111 11.03 9.16 17.97
N ILE A 112 11.06 8.18 17.07
CA ILE A 112 11.32 6.78 17.39
C ILE A 112 12.74 6.47 16.94
N LYS A 113 13.63 6.18 17.89
CA LYS A 113 15.03 5.86 17.59
C LYS A 113 15.16 4.53 16.83
N ASP A 114 14.47 3.51 17.31
CA ASP A 114 14.45 2.16 16.76
C ASP A 114 13.21 1.40 17.28
N THR A 115 13.00 0.17 16.82
CA THR A 115 11.83 -0.65 17.20
C THR A 115 11.85 -1.07 18.67
N GLY A 116 12.99 -0.99 19.35
CA GLY A 116 13.19 -1.27 20.76
C GLY A 116 12.96 -0.06 21.67
N MET A 117 12.77 1.15 21.11
CA MET A 117 12.53 2.35 21.91
C MET A 117 11.30 2.20 22.81
N VAL A 118 11.54 2.27 24.11
CA VAL A 118 10.51 2.19 25.15
C VAL A 118 9.92 3.57 25.42
N ILE A 119 8.60 3.63 25.50
CA ILE A 119 7.87 4.74 26.15
C ILE A 119 7.31 4.18 27.45
N PRO A 120 7.64 4.78 28.61
CA PRO A 120 7.12 4.33 29.89
C PRO A 120 5.61 4.43 29.97
N TRP A 121 4.99 3.56 30.75
CA TRP A 121 3.59 3.68 31.12
C TRP A 121 3.35 4.98 31.89
N ASP A 122 2.26 5.66 31.58
CA ASP A 122 1.88 6.94 32.20
C ASP A 122 1.17 6.78 33.55
N GLY A 123 1.11 5.56 34.10
CA GLY A 123 0.43 5.25 35.36
C GLY A 123 -1.10 5.20 35.27
N VAL A 124 -1.68 5.43 34.08
CA VAL A 124 -3.15 5.40 33.90
C VAL A 124 -3.60 4.00 33.50
N THR A 125 -4.35 3.33 34.38
CA THR A 125 -4.92 2.00 34.10
C THR A 125 -6.03 2.10 33.07
N ARG A 126 -5.92 1.32 32.00
CA ARG A 126 -6.87 1.23 30.88
C ARG A 126 -7.44 -0.18 30.73
N GLU A 127 -8.54 -0.29 30.00
CA GLU A 127 -9.31 -1.54 29.83
C GLU A 127 -8.51 -2.66 29.15
N VAL A 128 -7.56 -2.33 28.28
CA VAL A 128 -6.70 -3.32 27.61
C VAL A 128 -5.48 -3.57 28.50
N PRO A 129 -5.38 -4.73 29.22
CA PRO A 129 -4.36 -4.91 30.25
C PRO A 129 -2.93 -4.81 29.70
N GLY A 130 -2.72 -5.26 28.46
CA GLY A 130 -1.43 -5.19 27.78
C GLY A 130 -0.89 -3.78 27.56
N TRP A 131 -1.71 -2.72 27.70
CA TRP A 131 -1.28 -1.32 27.58
C TRP A 131 -0.74 -0.74 28.89
N ASN A 132 -0.98 -1.39 30.02
CA ASN A 132 -0.68 -0.85 31.36
C ASN A 132 0.73 -1.25 31.82
N GLN A 133 1.71 -1.04 30.96
CA GLN A 133 3.12 -1.37 31.18
C GLN A 133 4.01 -0.56 30.23
N ASP A 134 5.30 -0.52 30.52
CA ASP A 134 6.29 0.04 29.61
C ASP A 134 6.33 -0.80 28.32
N LEU A 135 6.30 -0.12 27.17
CA LEU A 135 6.25 -0.80 25.87
C LEU A 135 7.33 -0.26 24.95
N SER A 136 8.04 -1.16 24.26
CA SER A 136 8.79 -0.84 23.06
C SER A 136 7.85 -0.54 21.87
N MET A 137 8.36 0.11 20.81
CA MET A 137 7.58 0.31 19.59
C MET A 137 7.03 -1.00 19.03
N GLN A 138 7.85 -2.06 19.01
CA GLN A 138 7.44 -3.37 18.51
C GLN A 138 6.28 -3.96 19.32
N GLN A 139 6.37 -3.94 20.65
CA GLN A 139 5.28 -4.43 21.52
C GLN A 139 4.02 -3.57 21.36
N ALA A 140 4.18 -2.24 21.33
CA ALA A 140 3.06 -1.31 21.14
C ALA A 140 2.37 -1.50 19.79
N PHE A 141 3.11 -1.81 18.72
CA PHE A 141 2.54 -2.09 17.41
C PHE A 141 1.67 -3.36 17.45
N LYS A 142 2.21 -4.46 18.00
CA LYS A 142 1.52 -5.76 18.10
C LYS A 142 0.29 -5.73 19.00
N LEU A 143 0.40 -5.09 20.18
CA LEU A 143 -0.70 -4.92 21.13
C LEU A 143 -1.67 -3.80 20.72
N SER A 144 -1.36 -3.09 19.64
CA SER A 144 -2.12 -1.93 19.17
C SER A 144 -2.28 -0.84 20.24
N ALA A 145 -1.25 -0.62 21.07
CA ALA A 145 -1.27 0.30 22.20
C ALA A 145 -1.49 1.75 21.76
N VAL A 146 -2.72 2.24 21.92
CA VAL A 146 -3.08 3.62 21.56
C VAL A 146 -2.24 4.64 22.33
N PRO A 147 -2.01 4.53 23.65
CA PRO A 147 -1.26 5.54 24.41
C PRO A 147 0.17 5.77 23.91
N TYR A 148 0.87 4.69 23.52
CA TYR A 148 2.21 4.78 22.93
C TYR A 148 2.20 5.64 21.65
N TYR A 149 1.27 5.37 20.74
CA TYR A 149 1.19 6.08 19.46
C TYR A 149 0.61 7.49 19.58
N GLN A 150 -0.18 7.76 20.61
CA GLN A 150 -0.57 9.12 20.98
C GLN A 150 0.64 9.94 21.42
N GLU A 151 1.50 9.37 22.27
CA GLU A 151 2.73 10.03 22.69
C GLU A 151 3.71 10.24 21.53
N VAL A 152 3.89 9.26 20.65
CA VAL A 152 4.66 9.43 19.41
C VAL A 152 4.10 10.58 18.57
N ALA A 153 2.79 10.65 18.35
CA ALA A 153 2.18 11.70 17.55
C ALA A 153 2.37 13.09 18.18
N ARG A 154 2.27 13.22 19.51
CA ARG A 154 2.56 14.48 20.22
C ARG A 154 4.01 14.92 20.03
N ARG A 155 4.97 13.99 20.11
CA ARG A 155 6.40 14.27 19.90
C ARG A 155 6.72 14.66 18.45
N ILE A 156 6.03 14.07 17.47
CA ILE A 156 6.14 14.48 16.05
C ILE A 156 5.58 15.90 15.86
N GLY A 157 4.45 16.21 16.50
CA GLY A 157 3.77 17.49 16.36
C GLY A 157 2.91 17.59 15.10
N LYS A 158 1.95 18.53 15.12
CA LYS A 158 0.94 18.66 14.06
C LYS A 158 1.52 19.02 12.70
N ASP A 159 2.44 19.97 12.65
CA ASP A 159 2.96 20.49 11.38
C ASP A 159 3.78 19.43 10.63
N GLN A 160 4.65 18.71 11.35
CA GLN A 160 5.44 17.63 10.77
C GLN A 160 4.55 16.45 10.32
N MET A 161 3.55 16.09 11.12
CA MET A 161 2.58 15.05 10.75
C MET A 161 1.79 15.44 9.51
N GLN A 162 1.32 16.69 9.42
CA GLN A 162 0.58 17.21 8.27
C GLN A 162 1.45 17.16 7.01
N MET A 163 2.68 17.66 7.09
CA MET A 163 3.63 17.63 5.97
C MET A 163 3.85 16.20 5.44
N TRP A 164 3.93 15.19 6.32
CA TRP A 164 4.04 13.80 5.89
C TRP A 164 2.76 13.24 5.27
N LEU A 165 1.57 13.54 5.85
CA LEU A 165 0.29 13.14 5.25
C LEU A 165 0.17 13.70 3.83
N ASP A 166 0.52 14.97 3.64
CA ASP A 166 0.48 15.67 2.35
C ASP A 166 1.49 15.07 1.35
N SER A 167 2.71 14.79 1.81
CA SER A 167 3.79 14.23 0.97
C SER A 167 3.45 12.83 0.44
N VAL A 168 2.81 12.00 1.27
CA VAL A 168 2.38 10.65 0.89
C VAL A 168 1.00 10.66 0.22
N LYS A 169 0.24 11.74 0.36
CA LYS A 169 -1.18 11.85 0.00
C LYS A 169 -2.03 10.77 0.69
N TYR A 170 -1.88 10.65 2.01
CA TYR A 170 -2.55 9.60 2.78
C TYR A 170 -4.03 9.94 3.04
N GLY A 171 -4.91 9.31 2.26
CA GLY A 171 -6.37 9.48 2.36
C GLY A 171 -6.81 10.93 2.15
N ASN A 172 -7.66 11.43 3.04
CA ASN A 172 -8.12 12.83 3.01
C ASN A 172 -7.15 13.83 3.66
N MET A 173 -6.04 13.35 4.25
CA MET A 173 -4.96 14.15 4.85
C MET A 173 -5.39 15.12 5.97
N LYS A 174 -6.55 14.91 6.60
CA LYS A 174 -7.06 15.83 7.63
C LYS A 174 -6.57 15.47 9.03
N ILE A 175 -6.13 16.49 9.78
CA ILE A 175 -5.78 16.38 11.20
C ILE A 175 -6.68 17.30 12.05
N SER A 176 -7.43 16.71 12.97
CA SER A 176 -8.11 17.40 14.08
C SER A 176 -7.09 17.70 15.20
N ARG A 177 -7.14 16.94 16.30
CA ARG A 177 -6.15 16.93 17.37
C ARG A 177 -5.06 15.92 17.05
N ILE A 178 -3.82 16.28 17.35
CA ILE A 178 -2.63 15.51 16.99
C ILE A 178 -2.61 14.08 17.55
N ASP A 179 -3.33 13.80 18.64
CA ASP A 179 -3.36 12.48 19.27
C ASP A 179 -4.69 11.74 19.14
N THR A 180 -5.63 12.22 18.30
CA THR A 180 -6.93 11.55 18.07
C THR A 180 -7.38 11.50 16.61
N PHE A 181 -6.75 12.25 15.69
CA PHE A 181 -7.27 12.45 14.32
C PHE A 181 -7.48 11.16 13.49
N TRP A 182 -6.80 10.06 13.83
CA TRP A 182 -6.99 8.75 13.20
C TRP A 182 -8.09 7.89 13.86
N LEU A 183 -8.62 8.31 15.00
CA LEU A 183 -9.64 7.63 15.81
C LEU A 183 -10.99 8.34 15.81
N ASP A 184 -11.01 9.65 15.55
CA ASP A 184 -12.19 10.51 15.70
C ASP A 184 -12.96 10.76 14.39
N ASN A 185 -12.68 9.95 13.36
CA ASN A 185 -13.27 10.03 12.03
C ASN A 185 -12.90 11.29 11.22
N THR A 186 -11.91 12.08 11.66
CA THR A 186 -11.40 13.21 10.88
C THR A 186 -10.55 12.76 9.71
N LEU A 187 -9.48 11.98 9.98
CA LEU A 187 -8.72 11.34 8.93
C LEU A 187 -9.51 10.15 8.42
N GLN A 188 -9.63 10.06 7.09
CA GLN A 188 -10.28 8.94 6.43
C GLN A 188 -9.46 8.50 5.22
N ILE A 189 -9.43 7.20 4.97
CA ILE A 189 -8.73 6.53 3.87
C ILE A 189 -9.57 5.36 3.37
N SER A 190 -9.53 5.06 2.08
CA SER A 190 -10.26 3.93 1.50
C SER A 190 -9.44 2.63 1.53
N PRO A 191 -10.09 1.47 1.42
CA PRO A 191 -9.40 0.19 1.22
C PRO A 191 -8.44 0.18 0.03
N ASP A 192 -8.82 0.80 -1.09
CA ASP A 192 -7.94 0.94 -2.27
C ASP A 192 -6.69 1.77 -1.96
N GLU A 193 -6.85 2.88 -1.24
CA GLU A 193 -5.75 3.75 -0.81
C GLU A 193 -4.81 3.03 0.18
N GLU A 194 -5.34 2.27 1.15
CA GLU A 194 -4.55 1.45 2.09
C GLU A 194 -3.76 0.36 1.35
N LEU A 195 -4.37 -0.33 0.37
CA LEU A 195 -3.71 -1.35 -0.44
C LEU A 195 -2.53 -0.75 -1.22
N GLY A 196 -2.75 0.40 -1.87
CA GLY A 196 -1.72 1.14 -2.57
C GLY A 196 -0.59 1.59 -1.65
N PHE A 197 -0.92 2.06 -0.44
CA PHE A 197 0.04 2.46 0.58
C PHE A 197 0.92 1.28 1.03
N VAL A 198 0.34 0.14 1.40
CA VAL A 198 1.15 -1.02 1.85
C VAL A 198 1.95 -1.68 0.74
N LYS A 199 1.46 -1.66 -0.51
CA LYS A 199 2.25 -2.09 -1.67
C LYS A 199 3.47 -1.19 -1.86
N LYS A 200 3.32 0.14 -1.79
CA LYS A 200 4.45 1.07 -1.87
C LYS A 200 5.42 0.90 -0.70
N LEU A 201 4.91 0.68 0.51
CA LEU A 201 5.73 0.35 1.67
C LEU A 201 6.58 -0.91 1.43
N TYR A 202 5.99 -1.96 0.87
CA TYR A 202 6.68 -3.20 0.59
C TYR A 202 7.86 -3.03 -0.37
N PHE A 203 7.66 -2.27 -1.45
CA PHE A 203 8.68 -2.06 -2.49
C PHE A 203 9.61 -0.86 -2.24
N ASP A 204 9.65 -0.30 -1.03
CA ASP A 204 10.44 0.89 -0.68
C ASP A 204 10.14 2.12 -1.58
N GLN A 205 8.87 2.29 -1.97
CA GLN A 205 8.41 3.34 -2.90
C GLN A 205 7.76 4.55 -2.21
N LEU A 206 7.76 4.58 -0.88
CA LEU A 206 7.32 5.75 -0.12
C LEU A 206 8.50 6.71 0.11
N PRO A 207 8.27 8.02 0.31
CA PRO A 207 9.32 9.02 0.52
C PRO A 207 9.96 8.96 1.93
N PHE A 208 10.12 7.75 2.49
CA PHE A 208 10.77 7.50 3.78
C PHE A 208 12.15 6.84 3.57
N SER A 209 12.96 6.75 4.62
CA SER A 209 14.22 6.00 4.53
C SER A 209 13.94 4.49 4.36
N LYS A 210 14.78 3.79 3.59
CA LYS A 210 14.71 2.33 3.44
C LYS A 210 14.78 1.61 4.79
N THR A 211 15.59 2.12 5.71
CA THR A 211 15.70 1.59 7.07
C THR A 211 14.37 1.70 7.82
N ALA A 212 13.71 2.86 7.80
CA ALA A 212 12.41 3.04 8.45
C ALA A 212 11.35 2.11 7.85
N MET A 213 11.26 2.04 6.51
CA MET A 213 10.32 1.15 5.82
C MET A 213 10.58 -0.32 6.16
N LYS A 214 11.83 -0.76 6.17
CA LYS A 214 12.20 -2.10 6.60
C LYS A 214 11.79 -2.37 8.05
N SER A 215 12.11 -1.47 8.99
CA SER A 215 11.74 -1.62 10.40
C SER A 215 10.23 -1.73 10.60
N VAL A 216 9.44 -0.98 9.83
CA VAL A 216 7.96 -1.09 9.87
C VAL A 216 7.48 -2.42 9.33
N ARG A 217 8.03 -2.91 8.20
CA ARG A 217 7.72 -4.25 7.68
C ARG A 217 8.06 -5.35 8.68
N ASP A 218 9.22 -5.27 9.33
CA ASP A 218 9.66 -6.26 10.31
C ASP A 218 8.70 -6.34 11.52
N VAL A 219 8.14 -5.21 12.00
CA VAL A 219 7.16 -5.24 13.11
C VAL A 219 5.75 -5.62 12.68
N MET A 220 5.43 -5.53 11.39
CA MET A 220 4.16 -5.99 10.82
C MET A 220 4.04 -7.53 10.79
N VAL A 221 5.14 -8.27 10.90
CA VAL A 221 5.14 -9.73 10.92
C VAL A 221 4.40 -10.25 12.16
N MET A 222 3.25 -10.88 11.92
CA MET A 222 2.40 -11.44 12.97
C MET A 222 2.54 -12.96 13.05
N GLU A 223 2.71 -13.63 11.92
CA GLU A 223 2.90 -15.08 11.84
C GLU A 223 3.99 -15.41 10.85
N LYS A 224 4.84 -16.37 11.21
CA LYS A 224 5.94 -16.85 10.37
C LYS A 224 6.05 -18.35 10.50
N THR A 225 5.93 -19.05 9.38
CA THR A 225 6.05 -20.50 9.28
C THR A 225 7.00 -20.85 8.13
N PRO A 226 7.41 -22.13 7.97
CA PRO A 226 8.16 -22.54 6.78
C PRO A 226 7.39 -22.36 5.46
N LYS A 227 6.05 -22.28 5.50
CA LYS A 227 5.19 -22.20 4.31
C LYS A 227 4.87 -20.76 3.90
N TYR A 228 4.70 -19.88 4.88
CA TYR A 228 4.28 -18.50 4.64
C TYR A 228 4.72 -17.56 5.77
N GLU A 229 4.79 -16.27 5.43
CA GLU A 229 4.88 -15.16 6.37
C GLU A 229 3.65 -14.26 6.20
N LEU A 230 2.93 -13.98 7.29
CA LEU A 230 1.73 -13.17 7.27
C LEU A 230 1.97 -11.89 8.10
N SER A 231 1.93 -10.76 7.40
CA SER A 231 2.23 -9.44 7.93
C SER A 231 0.99 -8.56 7.85
N TYR A 232 0.53 -8.01 8.97
CA TYR A 232 -0.66 -7.16 8.98
C TYR A 232 -0.74 -6.21 10.17
N LYS A 233 -1.58 -5.19 10.01
CA LYS A 233 -2.10 -4.39 11.11
C LYS A 233 -3.62 -4.45 11.13
N THR A 234 -4.17 -4.67 12.32
CA THR A 234 -5.60 -4.57 12.59
C THR A 234 -6.02 -3.15 12.96
N GLY A 235 -7.24 -2.78 12.60
CA GLY A 235 -7.91 -1.55 13.01
C GLY A 235 -9.34 -1.83 13.50
N TRP A 236 -9.78 -1.03 14.47
CA TRP A 236 -11.16 -0.98 14.93
C TRP A 236 -11.45 0.46 15.37
N GLY A 237 -12.42 1.10 14.72
CA GLY A 237 -12.96 2.40 15.12
C GLY A 237 -14.48 2.38 15.22
N VAL A 238 -15.07 3.40 15.84
CA VAL A 238 -16.53 3.54 15.98
C VAL A 238 -16.96 4.86 15.33
N VAL A 239 -17.97 4.80 14.46
CA VAL A 239 -18.55 5.96 13.78
C VAL A 239 -20.07 5.91 13.95
N GLY A 240 -20.62 6.79 14.79
CA GLY A 240 -22.03 6.72 15.17
C GLY A 240 -22.34 5.38 15.85
N LYS A 241 -23.22 4.57 15.23
CA LYS A 241 -23.56 3.22 15.71
C LYS A 241 -22.70 2.12 15.09
N LYS A 242 -21.89 2.43 14.08
CA LYS A 242 -21.14 1.46 13.29
C LYS A 242 -19.77 1.21 13.88
N ASN A 243 -19.43 -0.06 14.08
CA ASN A 243 -18.06 -0.52 14.31
C ASN A 243 -17.41 -0.76 12.95
N ILE A 244 -16.30 -0.08 12.66
CA ILE A 244 -15.52 -0.25 11.43
C ILE A 244 -14.28 -1.09 11.75
N ALA A 245 -14.15 -2.24 11.12
CA ALA A 245 -13.06 -3.18 11.31
C ALA A 245 -12.13 -3.21 10.09
N TRP A 246 -10.83 -3.29 10.35
CA TRP A 246 -9.79 -3.36 9.34
C TRP A 246 -8.82 -4.52 9.59
N VAL A 247 -8.33 -5.12 8.50
CA VAL A 247 -7.04 -5.79 8.46
C VAL A 247 -6.33 -5.40 7.17
N VAL A 248 -5.15 -4.80 7.30
CA VAL A 248 -4.36 -4.28 6.18
C VAL A 248 -2.98 -4.93 6.22
N GLY A 249 -2.53 -5.50 5.10
CA GLY A 249 -1.26 -6.24 5.11
C GLY A 249 -0.92 -6.96 3.83
N TYR A 250 -0.06 -7.97 3.96
CA TYR A 250 0.36 -8.86 2.89
C TYR A 250 0.75 -10.23 3.44
N ILE A 251 0.63 -11.23 2.59
CA ILE A 251 1.13 -12.59 2.84
C ILE A 251 2.22 -12.92 1.81
N GLU A 252 3.28 -13.56 2.26
CA GLU A 252 4.38 -14.02 1.41
C GLU A 252 4.47 -15.54 1.45
N GLU A 253 4.42 -16.18 0.27
CA GLU A 253 4.80 -17.58 0.06
C GLU A 253 5.93 -17.60 -0.96
N ASN A 254 7.00 -18.37 -0.72
CA ASN A 254 8.16 -18.48 -1.63
C ASN A 254 8.76 -17.14 -2.12
N ARG A 255 8.67 -16.06 -1.32
CA ARG A 255 9.08 -14.68 -1.66
C ARG A 255 8.19 -13.98 -2.70
N HIS A 256 6.96 -14.46 -2.89
CA HIS A 256 5.94 -13.84 -3.71
C HIS A 256 4.89 -13.16 -2.81
N PRO A 257 4.89 -11.81 -2.71
CA PRO A 257 3.93 -11.10 -1.88
C PRO A 257 2.56 -11.03 -2.55
N SER A 258 1.52 -11.16 -1.74
CA SER A 258 0.16 -10.84 -2.10
C SER A 258 -0.44 -9.88 -1.07
N PHE A 259 -0.88 -8.72 -1.53
CA PHE A 259 -1.35 -7.64 -0.68
C PHE A 259 -2.85 -7.75 -0.48
N PHE A 260 -3.30 -7.49 0.74
CA PHE A 260 -4.73 -7.53 1.03
C PHE A 260 -5.18 -6.37 1.91
N VAL A 261 -6.46 -6.04 1.75
CA VAL A 261 -7.20 -5.17 2.65
C VAL A 261 -8.57 -5.77 2.90
N LEU A 262 -8.89 -6.00 4.18
CA LEU A 262 -10.23 -6.29 4.67
C LEU A 262 -10.77 -5.03 5.34
N ASN A 263 -11.96 -4.60 4.93
CA ASN A 263 -12.74 -3.59 5.64
C ASN A 263 -14.19 -4.04 5.74
N PHE A 264 -14.79 -3.96 6.92
CA PHE A 264 -16.23 -4.18 7.07
C PHE A 264 -16.79 -3.38 8.24
N GLU A 265 -18.11 -3.32 8.30
CA GLU A 265 -18.84 -2.68 9.38
C GLU A 265 -19.97 -3.53 9.93
N THR A 266 -20.34 -3.23 11.17
CA THR A 266 -21.55 -3.77 11.83
C THR A 266 -22.11 -2.77 12.83
N GLU A 267 -23.43 -2.81 13.01
CA GLU A 267 -24.13 -2.14 14.10
C GLU A 267 -24.48 -3.09 15.26
N ASP A 268 -24.17 -4.40 15.15
CA ASP A 268 -24.41 -5.37 16.21
C ASP A 268 -23.34 -5.23 17.31
N PRO A 269 -23.70 -4.74 18.52
CA PRO A 269 -22.74 -4.57 19.61
C PRO A 269 -22.29 -5.90 20.22
N LYS A 270 -22.94 -7.02 19.89
CA LYS A 270 -22.62 -8.36 20.43
C LYS A 270 -21.68 -9.15 19.53
N LEU A 271 -21.41 -8.68 18.32
CA LEU A 271 -20.49 -9.37 17.42
C LEU A 271 -19.07 -9.34 18.01
N ASP A 272 -18.45 -10.52 18.15
CA ASP A 272 -17.03 -10.61 18.43
C ASP A 272 -16.24 -10.17 17.18
N LEU A 273 -15.96 -8.87 17.12
CA LEU A 273 -15.31 -8.23 15.98
C LEU A 273 -13.86 -8.71 15.80
N ILE A 274 -13.20 -9.09 16.89
CA ILE A 274 -11.81 -9.59 16.87
C ILE A 274 -11.77 -10.95 16.18
N LYS A 275 -12.69 -11.85 16.55
CA LYS A 275 -12.83 -13.15 15.90
C LYS A 275 -13.30 -13.00 14.45
N ALA A 276 -14.37 -12.25 14.22
CA ALA A 276 -14.99 -12.11 12.90
C ALA A 276 -13.99 -11.62 11.84
N ARG A 277 -13.21 -10.57 12.13
CA ARG A 277 -12.24 -10.04 11.15
C ARG A 277 -11.13 -11.05 10.79
N MET A 278 -10.66 -11.83 11.77
CA MET A 278 -9.60 -12.80 11.53
C MET A 278 -10.12 -14.02 10.79
N ASP A 279 -11.34 -14.46 11.09
CA ASP A 279 -11.97 -15.58 10.40
C ASP A 279 -12.29 -15.22 8.95
N ILE A 280 -12.84 -14.03 8.68
CA ILE A 280 -13.10 -13.58 7.30
C ILE A 280 -11.79 -13.55 6.50
N LEU A 281 -10.75 -12.90 7.04
CA LEU A 281 -9.43 -12.83 6.41
C LEU A 281 -8.90 -14.23 6.06
N ARG A 282 -8.84 -15.13 7.05
CA ARG A 282 -8.28 -16.47 6.87
C ARG A 282 -9.10 -17.32 5.92
N ASN A 283 -10.42 -17.25 5.99
CA ASN A 283 -11.28 -18.01 5.11
C ASN A 283 -11.13 -17.56 3.65
N ILE A 284 -11.06 -16.25 3.39
CA ILE A 284 -10.82 -15.73 2.04
C ILE A 284 -9.42 -16.11 1.55
N LEU A 285 -8.37 -15.94 2.37
CA LEU A 285 -7.01 -16.34 1.98
C LEU A 285 -6.91 -17.86 1.71
N THR A 286 -7.63 -18.69 2.47
CA THR A 286 -7.71 -20.14 2.23
C THR A 286 -8.42 -20.46 0.91
N ASP A 287 -9.55 -19.81 0.63
CA ASP A 287 -10.31 -19.94 -0.62
C ASP A 287 -9.49 -19.48 -1.83
N ALA A 288 -8.67 -18.44 -1.64
CA ALA A 288 -7.72 -17.94 -2.64
C ALA A 288 -6.45 -18.80 -2.79
N GLY A 289 -6.30 -19.88 -1.99
CA GLY A 289 -5.23 -20.87 -2.14
C GLY A 289 -3.98 -20.65 -1.29
N TYR A 290 -3.98 -19.72 -0.33
CA TYR A 290 -2.84 -19.45 0.54
C TYR A 290 -2.78 -20.40 1.75
N PHE A 291 -1.73 -20.25 2.55
CA PHE A 291 -1.32 -21.05 3.71
C PHE A 291 -0.72 -22.42 3.37
N LYS A 292 -0.35 -22.64 2.11
CA LYS A 292 0.14 -23.93 1.61
C LYS A 292 1.63 -23.92 1.27
N GLY A 293 2.20 -22.77 0.94
CA GLY A 293 3.59 -22.64 0.48
C GLY A 293 3.74 -23.03 -1.00
N GLU A 294 2.67 -22.94 -1.77
CA GLU A 294 2.57 -23.46 -3.15
C GLU A 294 2.66 -22.34 -4.21
N MET A 295 2.59 -21.07 -3.79
CA MET A 295 2.51 -19.89 -4.67
C MET A 295 3.86 -19.28 -5.02
#